data_AF-A0A9D7QYW1-F1
#
_entry.id   AF-A0A9D7QYW1-F1
#
_cell.length_a   1.000
_cell.length_b   1.000
_cell.length_c   1.000
_cell.angle_alpha   90.00
_cell.angle_beta   90.00
_cell.angle_gamma   90.00
#
_symmetry.space_group_name_H-M   'P 1'
#
loop_
_entity.id
_entity.type
_entity.pdbx_description
1 polymer ?
#
loop_
_entity_poly.entity_id
_entity_poly.type
_entity_poly.pdbx_seq_one_letter_code
_entity_poly.pdbx_strand_id
1 'polypeptide(L)'
;MQDEEELFESKEIRQTETFLLFEKKKKIVTFVPVSHAEVLIKILSKSGAGQIGNYDMCSFRSKGTGTFKPNKKAKPFSGEKNVIASEEEFRLEMECTNDSINKVIDNLLQYHPYEEVAYEIYEFMKREKKSSGVIYRLKRSMPLSKILTRINKKMFLENAVNNVDVKSIAMTGKKLTAQVRDSAIISGCDLIVRKSLKPKKFELLITQL
;
A
#
# COMPACT_ATOMS: atom_id res chain seq x y z
N MET A 1 26.10 13.20 12.94
CA MET A 1 24.98 14.13 13.22
C MET A 1 25.16 15.48 12.52
N GLN A 2 26.37 15.88 12.10
CA GLN A 2 26.64 17.15 11.41
C GLN A 2 26.31 17.21 9.90
N ASP A 3 26.21 16.07 9.21
CA ASP A 3 26.13 16.08 7.73
C ASP A 3 24.69 16.04 7.14
N GLU A 4 23.65 16.18 7.96
CA GLU A 4 22.25 16.26 7.47
C GLU A 4 21.77 17.72 7.33
N GLU A 5 22.43 18.66 8.00
CA GLU A 5 22.12 20.10 7.97
C GLU A 5 22.67 20.83 6.72
N GLU A 6 23.48 20.20 5.86
CA GLU A 6 24.25 20.92 4.83
C GLU A 6 23.60 21.06 3.44
N LEU A 7 22.46 20.42 3.14
CA LEU A 7 21.90 20.50 1.77
C LEU A 7 21.07 21.76 1.51
N PHE A 8 20.38 22.25 2.54
CA PHE A 8 19.51 23.43 2.45
C PHE A 8 19.71 24.31 3.67
N GLU A 9 19.81 25.62 3.46
CA GLU A 9 19.90 26.55 4.58
C GLU A 9 18.54 26.66 5.28
N SER A 10 18.53 26.86 6.61
CA SER A 10 17.28 26.97 7.39
C SER A 10 16.32 28.05 6.85
N LYS A 11 16.85 29.12 6.24
CA LYS A 11 16.06 30.19 5.63
C LYS A 11 15.29 29.74 4.38
N GLU A 12 15.74 28.69 3.69
CA GLU A 12 15.14 28.12 2.47
C GLU A 12 14.03 27.10 2.79
N ILE A 13 14.05 26.51 3.98
CA ILE A 13 13.09 25.49 4.41
C ILE A 13 11.85 26.16 4.99
N ARG A 14 10.67 25.80 4.47
CA ARG A 14 9.37 26.19 5.01
C ARG A 14 9.00 25.31 6.21
N GLN A 15 9.19 24.00 6.06
CA GLN A 15 8.80 22.99 7.04
C GLN A 15 9.62 21.72 6.83
N THR A 16 9.88 21.00 7.93
CA THR A 16 10.38 19.64 7.92
C THR A 16 9.30 18.68 8.41
N GLU A 17 9.23 17.49 7.80
CA GLU A 17 8.31 16.43 8.19
C GLU A 17 9.08 15.11 8.29
N THR A 18 8.58 14.15 9.05
CA THR A 18 9.16 12.79 9.05
C THR A 18 8.78 12.07 7.76
N PHE A 19 9.76 11.52 7.05
CA PHE A 19 9.48 10.64 5.92
C PHE A 19 9.13 9.24 6.42
N LEU A 20 7.89 8.82 6.20
CA LEU A 20 7.37 7.50 6.58
C LEU A 20 7.13 6.66 5.34
N LEU A 21 7.41 5.36 5.44
CA LEU A 21 7.07 4.43 4.37
C LEU A 21 5.61 4.01 4.46
N PHE A 22 5.06 3.69 3.30
CA PHE A 22 3.76 3.07 3.13
C PHE A 22 3.97 1.65 2.64
N GLU A 23 3.51 0.68 3.42
CA GLU A 23 3.54 -0.73 3.08
C GLU A 23 2.26 -1.10 2.31
N LYS A 24 2.42 -1.80 1.20
CA LYS A 24 1.29 -2.38 0.46
C LYS A 24 0.76 -3.61 1.19
N LYS A 25 -0.54 -3.63 1.42
CA LYS A 25 -1.30 -4.74 2.02
C LYS A 25 -2.44 -5.11 1.08
N LYS A 26 -3.02 -6.28 1.32
CA LYS A 26 -4.21 -6.74 0.61
C LYS A 26 -5.35 -6.93 1.59
N LYS A 27 -6.57 -6.77 1.11
CA LYS A 27 -7.79 -7.12 1.84
C LYS A 27 -8.59 -8.06 0.96
N ILE A 28 -9.02 -9.18 1.54
CA ILE A 28 -10.01 -10.04 0.91
C ILE A 28 -11.40 -9.61 1.38
N VAL A 29 -12.32 -9.55 0.43
CA VAL A 29 -13.74 -9.33 0.69
C VAL A 29 -14.51 -10.48 0.07
N THR A 30 -15.45 -11.07 0.79
CA THR A 30 -16.31 -12.15 0.29
C THR A 30 -17.70 -12.05 0.90
N PHE A 31 -18.65 -12.80 0.36
CA PHE A 31 -20.06 -12.79 0.73
C PHE A 31 -20.48 -14.19 1.13
N VAL A 32 -20.78 -14.36 2.41
CA VAL A 32 -21.00 -15.68 3.02
C VAL A 32 -22.33 -15.70 3.78
N PRO A 33 -23.13 -16.79 3.69
CA PRO A 33 -24.30 -16.97 4.53
C PRO A 33 -24.00 -16.75 6.01
N VAL A 34 -24.93 -16.12 6.73
CA VAL A 34 -24.78 -15.84 8.16
C VAL A 34 -24.43 -17.10 8.96
N SER A 35 -24.99 -18.25 8.59
CA SER A 35 -24.77 -19.55 9.22
C SER A 35 -23.33 -20.09 9.09
N HIS A 36 -22.58 -19.65 8.07
CA HIS A 36 -21.24 -20.19 7.77
C HIS A 36 -20.10 -19.20 8.09
N ALA A 37 -20.42 -17.94 8.39
CA ALA A 37 -19.44 -16.88 8.54
C ALA A 37 -18.39 -17.15 9.65
N GLU A 38 -18.81 -17.63 10.83
CA GLU A 38 -17.89 -17.89 11.95
C GLU A 38 -16.88 -19.00 11.63
N VAL A 39 -17.32 -20.04 10.93
CA VAL A 39 -16.43 -21.14 10.50
C VAL A 39 -15.45 -20.63 9.46
N LEU A 40 -15.93 -19.87 8.47
CA LEU A 40 -15.09 -19.32 7.43
C LEU A 40 -14.03 -18.36 8.00
N ILE A 41 -14.39 -17.45 8.92
CA ILE A 41 -13.43 -16.54 9.57
C ILE A 41 -12.30 -17.32 10.24
N LYS A 42 -12.60 -18.39 10.99
CA LYS A 42 -11.58 -19.22 11.65
C LYS A 42 -10.64 -19.86 10.63
N ILE A 43 -11.16 -20.35 9.52
CA ILE A 43 -10.39 -20.99 8.45
C ILE A 43 -9.48 -19.97 7.77
N LEU A 44 -10.02 -18.83 7.35
CA LEU A 44 -9.24 -17.77 6.70
C LEU A 44 -8.17 -17.21 7.65
N SER A 45 -8.48 -17.10 8.94
CA SER A 45 -7.53 -16.65 9.96
C SER A 45 -6.34 -17.59 10.09
N LYS A 46 -6.58 -18.91 10.14
CA LYS A 46 -5.51 -19.93 10.14
C LYS A 46 -4.64 -19.89 8.88
N SER A 47 -5.17 -19.36 7.79
CA SER A 47 -4.46 -19.18 6.52
C SER A 47 -3.71 -17.85 6.41
N GLY A 48 -3.79 -16.99 7.44
CA GLY A 48 -3.04 -15.73 7.53
C GLY A 48 -3.87 -14.46 7.30
N ALA A 49 -5.19 -14.57 7.18
CA ALA A 49 -6.07 -13.41 7.15
C ALA A 49 -6.33 -12.86 8.57
N GLY A 50 -6.57 -11.57 8.70
CA GLY A 50 -6.99 -10.94 9.95
C GLY A 50 -5.90 -10.84 11.02
N GLN A 51 -4.62 -11.01 10.67
CA GLN A 51 -3.52 -10.69 11.58
C GLN A 51 -3.13 -9.21 11.44
N ILE A 52 -3.33 -8.43 12.51
CA ILE A 52 -2.99 -7.00 12.54
C ILE A 52 -2.20 -6.70 13.82
N GLY A 53 -0.87 -6.63 13.69
CA GLY A 53 0.00 -6.47 14.86
C GLY A 53 -0.12 -7.67 15.80
N ASN A 54 -0.49 -7.43 17.06
CA ASN A 54 -0.67 -8.47 18.08
C ASN A 54 -2.13 -8.97 18.17
N TYR A 55 -2.96 -8.68 17.18
CA TYR A 55 -4.36 -9.09 17.14
C TYR A 55 -4.57 -10.10 16.01
N ASP A 56 -5.20 -11.22 16.35
CA ASP A 56 -5.57 -12.28 15.41
C ASP A 56 -7.07 -12.25 15.10
N MET A 57 -7.47 -12.91 14.02
CA MET A 57 -8.88 -13.05 13.58
C MET A 57 -9.62 -11.71 13.36
N CYS A 58 -8.88 -10.63 13.09
CA CYS A 58 -9.45 -9.33 12.78
C CYS A 58 -10.31 -9.42 11.51
N SER A 59 -11.61 -9.17 11.66
CA SER A 59 -12.57 -9.18 10.57
C SER A 59 -13.59 -8.08 10.76
N PHE A 60 -14.09 -7.54 9.66
CA PHE A 60 -15.25 -6.67 9.65
C PHE A 60 -16.37 -7.34 8.87
N ARG A 61 -17.61 -7.16 9.34
CA ARG A 61 -18.80 -7.79 8.76
C ARG A 61 -19.93 -6.79 8.66
N SER A 62 -20.53 -6.71 7.49
CA SER A 62 -21.80 -6.01 7.29
C SER A 62 -22.85 -7.01 6.83
N LYS A 63 -24.03 -6.99 7.44
CA LYS A 63 -25.18 -7.75 6.91
C LYS A 63 -25.64 -7.14 5.59
N GLY A 64 -26.11 -7.99 4.69
CA GLY A 64 -26.72 -7.61 3.43
C GLY A 64 -27.54 -8.77 2.86
N THR A 65 -28.10 -8.57 1.67
CA THR A 65 -28.88 -9.58 0.96
C THR A 65 -28.23 -9.86 -0.38
N GLY A 66 -27.75 -11.09 -0.57
CA GLY A 66 -27.31 -11.59 -1.86
C GLY A 66 -28.53 -11.93 -2.71
N THR A 67 -28.52 -11.61 -4.00
CA THR A 67 -29.59 -11.98 -4.94
C THR A 67 -28.97 -12.70 -6.13
N PHE A 68 -29.53 -13.85 -6.48
CA PHE A 68 -28.99 -14.69 -7.56
C PHE A 68 -30.09 -15.49 -8.25
N LYS A 69 -29.80 -15.98 -9.44
CA LYS A 69 -30.70 -16.85 -10.21
C LYS A 69 -29.88 -18.05 -10.73
N PRO A 70 -29.92 -19.20 -10.05
CA PRO A 70 -29.17 -20.37 -10.49
C PRO A 70 -29.60 -20.77 -11.91
N ASN A 71 -28.67 -20.97 -12.84
CA ASN A 71 -29.02 -21.44 -14.18
C ASN A 71 -29.27 -22.96 -14.18
N LYS A 72 -29.62 -23.53 -15.34
CA LYS A 72 -29.89 -24.98 -15.48
C LYS A 72 -28.72 -25.89 -15.05
N LYS A 73 -27.49 -25.41 -15.14
CA LYS A 73 -26.26 -26.17 -14.84
C LYS A 73 -25.79 -26.02 -13.39
N ALA A 74 -26.20 -24.96 -12.68
CA ALA A 74 -25.77 -24.68 -11.32
C ALA A 74 -26.18 -25.78 -10.32
N LYS A 75 -25.37 -26.02 -9.28
CA LYS A 75 -25.75 -26.81 -8.10
C LYS A 75 -25.76 -25.88 -6.89
N PRO A 76 -26.79 -25.02 -6.77
CA PRO A 76 -26.75 -23.95 -5.80
C PRO A 76 -26.86 -24.52 -4.38
N PHE A 77 -26.17 -23.88 -3.44
CA PHE A 77 -26.28 -24.18 -2.01
C PHE A 77 -27.69 -23.90 -1.48
N SER A 78 -28.32 -22.81 -1.94
CA SER A 78 -29.72 -22.45 -1.66
C SER A 78 -30.44 -21.95 -2.92
N GLY A 79 -31.78 -22.02 -2.94
CA GLY A 79 -32.60 -21.61 -4.08
C GLY A 79 -32.78 -22.67 -5.18
N GLU A 80 -33.67 -22.37 -6.14
CA GLU A 80 -34.07 -23.30 -7.21
C GLU A 80 -33.58 -22.87 -8.59
N LYS A 81 -33.38 -23.85 -9.49
CA LYS A 81 -32.92 -23.60 -10.86
C LYS A 81 -33.91 -22.74 -11.64
N ASN A 82 -33.39 -21.69 -12.27
CA ASN A 82 -34.09 -20.67 -13.05
C ASN A 82 -35.10 -19.83 -12.25
N VAL A 83 -35.04 -19.88 -10.91
CA VAL A 83 -35.85 -19.05 -10.01
C VAL A 83 -34.93 -18.03 -9.35
N ILE A 84 -35.40 -16.78 -9.23
CA ILE A 84 -34.65 -15.76 -8.49
C ILE A 84 -34.77 -16.10 -7.00
N ALA A 85 -33.63 -16.14 -6.33
CA ALA A 85 -33.53 -16.38 -4.89
C ALA A 85 -32.68 -15.27 -4.25
N SER A 86 -32.85 -15.14 -2.93
CA SER A 86 -32.07 -14.22 -2.11
C SER A 86 -31.71 -14.85 -0.79
N GLU A 87 -30.56 -14.50 -0.25
CA GLU A 87 -30.04 -15.05 1.01
C GLU A 87 -29.50 -13.91 1.90
N GLU A 88 -29.67 -14.02 3.22
CA GLU A 88 -28.99 -13.13 4.16
C GLU A 88 -27.51 -13.50 4.27
N GLU A 89 -26.65 -12.53 4.00
CA GLU A 89 -25.20 -12.73 3.94
C GLU A 89 -24.45 -11.70 4.77
N PHE A 90 -23.25 -12.07 5.18
CA PHE A 90 -22.25 -11.10 5.57
C PHE A 90 -21.33 -10.78 4.40
N ARG A 91 -21.20 -9.48 4.09
CA ARG A 91 -19.99 -8.98 3.44
C ARG A 91 -18.87 -9.01 4.48
N LEU A 92 -18.00 -10.01 4.36
CA LEU A 92 -16.87 -10.28 5.24
C LEU A 92 -15.60 -9.66 4.66
N GLU A 93 -14.89 -8.90 5.47
CA GLU A 93 -13.62 -8.27 5.11
C GLU A 93 -12.50 -8.69 6.06
N MET A 94 -11.35 -9.09 5.52
CA MET A 94 -10.16 -9.42 6.31
C MET A 94 -8.89 -8.92 5.63
N GLU A 95 -7.96 -8.34 6.41
CA GLU A 95 -6.64 -7.95 5.91
C GLU A 95 -5.74 -9.16 5.74
N CYS A 96 -4.96 -9.17 4.67
CA CYS A 96 -4.00 -10.20 4.33
C CYS A 96 -2.64 -9.57 3.97
N THR A 97 -1.59 -10.34 4.16
CA THR A 97 -0.27 -10.02 3.59
C THR A 97 -0.21 -10.47 2.12
N ASN A 98 0.76 -9.93 1.36
CA ASN A 98 1.01 -10.41 0.01
C ASN A 98 1.38 -11.90 -0.04
N ASP A 99 2.04 -12.39 1.01
CA ASP A 99 2.50 -13.78 1.07
C ASP A 99 1.37 -14.76 1.45
N SER A 100 0.35 -14.30 2.20
CA SER A 100 -0.76 -15.16 2.65
C SER A 100 -1.94 -15.20 1.67
N ILE A 101 -2.07 -14.21 0.79
CA ILE A 101 -3.31 -14.03 0.00
C ILE A 101 -3.71 -15.26 -0.83
N ASN A 102 -2.76 -15.94 -1.49
CA ASN A 102 -3.08 -17.11 -2.31
C ASN A 102 -3.60 -18.26 -1.44
N LYS A 103 -2.93 -18.54 -0.31
CA LYS A 103 -3.38 -19.55 0.66
C LYS A 103 -4.75 -19.21 1.25
N VAL A 104 -5.02 -17.93 1.50
CA VAL A 104 -6.33 -17.46 1.98
C VAL A 104 -7.40 -17.71 0.92
N ILE A 105 -7.13 -17.41 -0.35
CA ILE A 105 -8.06 -17.68 -1.47
C ILE A 105 -8.32 -19.18 -1.62
N ASP A 106 -7.27 -20.01 -1.61
CA ASP A 106 -7.43 -21.46 -1.74
C ASP A 106 -8.35 -22.02 -0.66
N ASN A 107 -8.19 -21.56 0.59
CA ASN A 107 -9.05 -21.97 1.70
C ASN A 107 -10.44 -21.34 1.63
N LEU A 108 -10.57 -20.11 1.12
CA LEU A 108 -11.88 -19.53 0.84
C LEU A 108 -12.63 -20.44 -0.14
N LEU A 109 -12.05 -20.73 -1.30
CA LEU A 109 -12.69 -21.55 -2.33
C LEU A 109 -13.00 -22.98 -1.86
N GLN A 110 -12.15 -23.57 -1.01
CA GLN A 110 -12.34 -24.92 -0.51
C GLN A 110 -13.46 -25.03 0.54
N TYR A 111 -13.60 -24.03 1.42
CA TYR A 111 -14.48 -24.13 2.59
C TYR A 111 -15.71 -23.22 2.54
N HIS A 112 -15.84 -22.42 1.49
CA HIS A 112 -17.06 -21.65 1.26
C HIS A 112 -18.23 -22.60 0.92
N PRO A 113 -19.45 -22.34 1.41
CA PRO A 113 -20.62 -23.20 1.11
C PRO A 113 -21.06 -23.15 -0.36
N TYR A 114 -20.73 -22.09 -1.08
CA TYR A 114 -21.14 -21.90 -2.47
C TYR A 114 -20.14 -22.53 -3.45
N GLU A 115 -20.66 -23.17 -4.50
CA GLU A 115 -19.87 -23.72 -5.61
C GLU A 115 -19.05 -22.64 -6.33
N GLU A 116 -19.68 -21.51 -6.62
CA GLU A 116 -19.05 -20.35 -7.23
C GLU A 116 -18.97 -19.22 -6.20
N VAL A 117 -17.76 -18.97 -5.69
CA VAL A 117 -17.55 -18.02 -4.59
C VAL A 117 -17.32 -16.61 -5.12
N ALA A 118 -18.17 -15.67 -4.70
CA ALA A 118 -17.94 -14.25 -4.95
C ALA A 118 -16.89 -13.70 -3.97
N TYR A 119 -15.79 -13.16 -4.49
CA TYR A 119 -14.78 -12.48 -3.69
C TYR A 119 -14.04 -11.39 -4.48
N GLU A 120 -13.46 -10.46 -3.73
CA GLU A 120 -12.71 -9.33 -4.25
C GLU A 120 -11.38 -9.19 -3.48
N ILE A 121 -10.35 -8.71 -4.17
CA ILE A 121 -9.06 -8.40 -3.56
C ILE A 121 -8.79 -6.91 -3.77
N TYR A 122 -8.66 -6.19 -2.66
CA TYR A 122 -8.28 -4.78 -2.69
C TYR A 122 -6.83 -4.63 -2.23
N GLU A 123 -6.00 -3.99 -3.05
CA GLU A 123 -4.71 -3.48 -2.59
C GLU A 123 -4.92 -2.14 -1.87
N PHE A 124 -4.28 -1.98 -0.72
CA PHE A 124 -4.29 -0.72 0.01
C PHE A 124 -2.95 -0.51 0.70
N MET A 125 -2.70 0.70 1.17
CA MET A 125 -1.42 1.06 1.79
C MET A 125 -1.60 1.43 3.25
N LYS A 126 -0.66 0.99 4.09
CA LYS A 126 -0.58 1.36 5.50
C LYS A 126 0.70 2.11 5.77
N ARG A 127 0.57 3.21 6.53
CA ARG A 127 1.71 3.99 6.98
C ARG A 127 2.48 3.23 8.06
N GLU A 128 3.77 3.05 7.87
CA GLU A 128 4.68 2.52 8.88
C GLU A 128 4.84 3.53 10.04
N LYS A 129 5.14 3.02 11.23
CA LYS A 129 5.39 3.86 12.42
C LYS A 129 6.82 4.37 12.48
N LYS A 130 7.77 3.68 11.85
CA LYS A 130 9.19 3.97 11.95
C LYS A 130 9.60 5.02 10.91
N SER A 131 10.30 6.06 11.36
CA SER A 131 10.94 7.03 10.47
C SER A 131 11.88 6.33 9.49
N SER A 132 11.77 6.72 8.22
CA SER A 132 12.67 6.32 7.15
C SER A 132 13.43 7.50 6.54
N GLY A 133 13.36 8.67 7.17
CA GLY A 133 14.06 9.87 6.74
C GLY A 133 13.33 11.15 7.10
N VAL A 134 13.63 12.22 6.35
CA VAL A 134 13.07 13.56 6.54
C VAL A 134 12.56 14.08 5.20
N ILE A 135 11.43 14.77 5.20
CA ILE A 135 10.95 15.55 4.07
C ILE A 135 11.26 17.02 4.34
N TYR A 136 11.90 17.67 3.38
CA TYR A 136 12.13 19.11 3.36
C TYR A 136 11.16 19.77 2.38
N ARG A 137 10.31 20.65 2.91
CA ARG A 137 9.46 21.54 2.10
C ARG A 137 10.17 22.87 1.94
N LEU A 138 10.47 23.28 0.71
CA LEU A 138 11.12 24.55 0.42
C LEU A 138 10.11 25.71 0.40
N LYS A 139 10.55 26.90 0.83
CA LYS A 139 9.73 28.13 0.75
C LYS A 139 9.46 28.54 -0.70
N ARG A 140 10.44 28.34 -1.57
CA ARG A 140 10.38 28.63 -3.01
C ARG A 140 10.84 27.40 -3.78
N SER A 141 10.25 27.18 -4.95
CA SER A 141 10.70 26.16 -5.89
C SER A 141 12.17 26.38 -6.25
N MET A 142 12.92 25.30 -6.42
CA MET A 142 14.32 25.32 -6.79
C MET A 142 14.54 24.39 -8.00
N PRO A 143 15.22 24.85 -9.07
CA PRO A 143 15.53 23.99 -10.19
C PRO A 143 16.34 22.77 -9.73
N LEU A 144 16.01 21.60 -10.27
CA LEU A 144 16.69 20.34 -9.94
C LEU A 144 18.21 20.47 -10.12
N SER A 145 18.66 21.09 -11.21
CA SER A 145 20.08 21.36 -11.48
C SER A 145 20.83 22.02 -10.31
N LYS A 146 20.20 23.00 -9.63
CA LYS A 146 20.78 23.68 -8.47
C LYS A 146 20.88 22.74 -7.26
N ILE A 147 19.89 21.87 -7.06
CA ILE A 147 19.91 20.85 -6.01
C ILE A 147 21.02 19.83 -6.27
N LEU A 148 21.13 19.32 -7.50
CA LEU A 148 22.16 18.34 -7.88
C LEU A 148 23.57 18.91 -7.65
N THR A 149 23.79 20.17 -7.99
CA THR A 149 25.07 20.88 -7.77
C THR A 149 25.44 20.94 -6.28
N ARG A 150 24.45 21.08 -5.39
CA ARG A 150 24.68 21.06 -3.93
C ARG A 150 25.01 19.67 -3.41
N ILE A 151 24.36 18.63 -3.96
CA ILE A 151 24.63 17.23 -3.60
C ILE A 151 26.04 16.83 -4.02
N ASN A 152 26.41 17.11 -5.26
CA ASN A 152 27.73 16.86 -5.80
C ASN A 152 27.98 17.77 -7.00
N LYS A 153 28.99 18.65 -6.88
CA LYS A 153 29.37 19.62 -7.94
C LYS A 153 29.70 19.00 -9.29
N LYS A 154 30.02 17.70 -9.35
CA LYS A 154 30.32 16.96 -10.59
C LYS A 154 29.12 16.20 -11.15
N MET A 155 27.97 16.25 -10.48
CA MET A 155 26.78 15.49 -10.86
C MET A 155 25.92 16.34 -11.79
N PHE A 156 25.95 15.97 -13.07
CA PHE A 156 25.14 16.56 -14.12
C PHE A 156 24.28 15.44 -14.73
N LEU A 157 22.98 15.70 -14.90
CA LEU A 157 22.13 14.80 -15.68
C LEU A 157 22.32 15.14 -17.15
N GLU A 158 22.73 14.16 -17.94
CA GLU A 158 22.65 14.22 -19.40
C GLU A 158 21.15 14.20 -19.74
N ASN A 159 20.64 15.29 -20.35
CA ASN A 159 19.28 15.50 -20.89
C ASN A 159 18.29 16.37 -20.07
N ALA A 160 17.19 16.75 -20.75
CA ALA A 160 16.20 17.83 -20.50
C ALA A 160 15.51 17.90 -19.11
N VAL A 161 15.89 17.05 -18.16
CA VAL A 161 15.29 16.95 -16.83
C VAL A 161 15.84 18.02 -15.86
N ASN A 162 16.84 18.81 -16.28
CA ASN A 162 17.49 19.83 -15.46
C ASN A 162 16.60 21.04 -15.09
N ASN A 163 15.50 21.27 -15.83
CA ASN A 163 14.54 22.36 -15.61
C ASN A 163 13.29 21.94 -14.82
N VAL A 164 13.28 20.73 -14.25
CA VAL A 164 12.21 20.34 -13.33
C VAL A 164 12.37 21.13 -12.02
N ASP A 165 11.28 21.74 -11.59
CA ASP A 165 11.24 22.63 -10.44
C ASP A 165 10.79 21.83 -9.21
N VAL A 166 11.65 21.82 -8.18
CA VAL A 166 11.51 20.97 -7.00
C VAL A 166 11.16 21.85 -5.80
N LYS A 167 10.10 21.48 -5.07
CA LYS A 167 9.63 22.18 -3.87
C LYS A 167 9.63 21.29 -2.63
N SER A 168 9.60 19.98 -2.80
CA SER A 168 9.53 19.00 -1.72
C SER A 168 10.53 17.86 -1.96
N ILE A 169 11.45 17.65 -1.01
CA ILE A 169 12.50 16.62 -1.13
C ILE A 169 12.39 15.63 0.04
N ALA A 170 12.26 14.34 -0.26
CA ALA A 170 12.45 13.28 0.72
C ALA A 170 13.93 12.86 0.76
N MET A 171 14.56 13.00 1.92
CA MET A 171 15.91 12.48 2.20
C MET A 171 15.81 11.18 2.98
N THR A 172 16.47 10.13 2.50
CA THR A 172 16.41 8.80 3.14
C THR A 172 17.75 8.06 3.10
N GLY A 173 18.01 7.20 4.09
CA GLY A 173 19.08 6.21 4.03
C GLY A 173 18.66 4.89 3.35
N LYS A 174 17.35 4.70 3.11
CA LYS A 174 16.78 3.47 2.54
C LYS A 174 17.15 3.34 1.06
N LYS A 175 17.33 2.10 0.60
CA LYS A 175 17.46 1.80 -0.85
C LYS A 175 16.21 2.32 -1.58
N LEU A 176 16.38 2.89 -2.77
CA LEU A 176 15.29 3.41 -3.59
C LEU A 176 14.47 2.28 -4.23
N THR A 177 13.72 1.54 -3.42
CA THR A 177 12.79 0.51 -3.87
C THR A 177 11.47 1.13 -4.35
N ALA A 178 10.61 0.32 -4.98
CA ALA A 178 9.25 0.75 -5.33
C ALA A 178 8.48 1.27 -4.12
N GLN A 179 8.62 0.64 -2.94
CA GLN A 179 7.98 1.11 -1.71
C GLN A 179 8.43 2.52 -1.33
N VAL A 180 9.73 2.82 -1.40
CA VAL A 180 10.26 4.16 -1.08
C VAL A 180 9.75 5.19 -2.08
N ARG A 181 9.73 4.85 -3.37
CA ARG A 181 9.17 5.71 -4.42
C ARG A 181 7.69 6.01 -4.17
N ASP A 182 6.88 4.98 -4.03
CA ASP A 182 5.42 5.12 -3.86
C ASP A 182 5.12 5.91 -2.56
N SER A 183 5.90 5.69 -1.49
CA SER A 183 5.79 6.46 -0.23
C SER A 183 6.08 7.95 -0.40
N ALA A 184 7.07 8.29 -1.22
CA ALA A 184 7.41 9.68 -1.52
C ALA A 184 6.33 10.35 -2.37
N ILE A 185 5.77 9.64 -3.35
CA ILE A 185 4.63 10.12 -4.16
C ILE A 185 3.43 10.41 -3.26
N ILE A 186 3.05 9.47 -2.38
CA ILE A 186 1.93 9.63 -1.42
C ILE A 186 2.19 10.82 -0.49
N SER A 187 3.45 11.02 -0.09
CA SER A 187 3.85 12.15 0.75
C SER A 187 3.92 13.47 -0.03
N GLY A 188 3.64 13.49 -1.35
CA GLY A 188 3.70 14.67 -2.20
C GLY A 188 5.11 15.23 -2.33
N CYS A 189 6.13 14.37 -2.36
CA CYS A 189 7.50 14.75 -2.64
C CYS A 189 7.73 14.83 -4.15
N ASP A 190 8.60 15.74 -4.57
CA ASP A 190 8.99 15.94 -5.98
C ASP A 190 10.30 15.20 -6.32
N LEU A 191 11.15 15.03 -5.30
CA LEU A 191 12.46 14.41 -5.41
C LEU A 191 12.74 13.51 -4.21
N ILE A 192 13.35 12.36 -4.46
CA ILE A 192 13.92 11.50 -3.41
C ILE A 192 15.43 11.52 -3.55
N VAL A 193 16.11 11.80 -2.44
CA VAL A 193 17.57 11.78 -2.33
C VAL A 193 17.96 10.71 -1.33
N ARG A 194 18.68 9.69 -1.79
CA ARG A 194 19.29 8.71 -0.91
C ARG A 194 20.74 9.06 -0.61
N LYS A 195 21.08 9.16 0.68
CA LYS A 195 22.47 9.28 1.14
C LYS A 195 23.05 7.87 1.33
N SER A 196 24.03 7.47 0.52
CA SER A 196 24.71 6.19 0.69
C SER A 196 25.73 6.23 1.83
N LEU A 197 25.94 5.10 2.50
CA LEU A 197 26.99 4.91 3.52
C LEU A 197 28.40 4.81 2.90
N LYS A 198 28.50 4.56 1.59
CA LYS A 198 29.78 4.62 0.87
C LYS A 198 30.10 6.10 0.58
N PRO A 199 31.37 6.54 0.73
CA PRO A 199 31.71 7.95 0.60
C PRO A 199 31.27 8.51 -0.76
N LYS A 200 30.48 9.60 -0.70
CA LYS A 200 30.08 10.46 -1.82
C LYS A 200 29.25 9.81 -2.94
N LYS A 201 28.47 8.75 -2.65
CA LYS A 201 27.46 8.24 -3.60
C LYS A 201 26.05 8.66 -3.16
N PHE A 202 25.36 9.42 -4.02
CA PHE A 202 23.94 9.71 -3.89
C PHE A 202 23.18 9.01 -5.00
N GLU A 203 22.01 8.49 -4.67
CA GLU A 203 21.05 7.98 -5.65
C GLU A 203 19.83 8.91 -5.63
N LEU A 204 19.30 9.22 -6.80
CA LEU A 204 18.20 10.17 -6.97
C LEU A 204 17.07 9.51 -7.75
N LEU A 205 15.84 9.85 -7.36
CA LEU A 205 14.65 9.47 -8.10
C LEU A 205 13.68 10.63 -8.12
N ILE A 206 13.24 11.02 -9.32
CA ILE A 206 12.25 12.07 -9.56
C ILE A 206 10.88 11.43 -9.56
N THR A 207 9.96 12.00 -8.79
CA THR A 207 8.60 11.46 -8.60
C THR A 207 7.54 12.22 -9.41
N GLN A 208 7.92 13.30 -10.09
CA GLN A 208 7.03 14.14 -10.91
C GLN A 208 6.82 13.66 -12.36
N LEU A 209 7.21 12.43 -12.71
CA LEU A 209 7.02 11.85 -14.06
C LEU A 209 5.79 10.95 -14.12
#